data_AF-A0A7C6HW73-F1
#
_entry.id   AF-A0A7C6HW73-F1
#
_cell.length_a   1.000
_cell.length_b   1.000
_cell.length_c   1.000
_cell.angle_alpha   90.00
_cell.angle_beta   90.00
_cell.angle_gamma   90.00
#
_symmetry.space_group_name_H-M   'P 1'
#
loop_
_entity.id
_entity.type
_entity.pdbx_description
1 polymer ?
#
loop_
_entity_poly.entity_id
_entity_poly.type
_entity_poly.pdbx_seq_one_letter_code
_entity_poly.pdbx_strand_id
1 'polypeptide(L)'
;KLGQIYESREILGVGATGSGRTLAAFVSGADVVKNEITAHGVASAAFDPNISTIIEIGGQDSKIILLRDGIITDFAMNTVCAAGTGSFLDRQAERLGLELKDLGAYALRSKNPVRIAGRCAVFAESDIIHKQQLGCSMEDIIAGMSKALVRNYLNNVAKGKELLPKICFQGGVAANEGIRKALEEALNTEILVPEYHKVMGAYGASLLARELIKEENTETGKNNSPLNRKTRFKGFEAGNEDIKTETFECCDCSNNCEVVILRSSGQQIGCFSDRCGKYQLSEVDAH
;
A
#
# COMPACT_ATOMS: atom_id res chain seq x y z
N LYS A 1 -11.25 -11.84 -15.73
CA LYS A 1 -11.56 -10.48 -15.20
C LYS A 1 -12.83 -10.56 -14.35
N LEU A 2 -12.99 -9.76 -13.29
CA LEU A 2 -14.17 -9.88 -12.40
C LEU A 2 -15.51 -9.73 -13.15
N GLY A 3 -15.60 -8.81 -14.11
CA GLY A 3 -16.81 -8.63 -14.94
C GLY A 3 -17.12 -9.75 -15.93
N GLN A 4 -16.31 -10.82 -15.97
CA GLN A 4 -16.65 -12.07 -16.69
C GLN A 4 -17.28 -13.11 -15.75
N ILE A 5 -17.19 -12.88 -14.44
CA ILE A 5 -17.63 -13.82 -13.38
C ILE A 5 -18.87 -13.27 -12.68
N TYR A 6 -18.94 -11.96 -12.48
CA TYR A 6 -20.04 -11.27 -11.82
C TYR A 6 -20.64 -10.20 -12.73
N GLU A 7 -21.95 -9.98 -12.61
CA GLU A 7 -22.64 -8.84 -13.18
C GLU A 7 -22.51 -7.61 -12.27
N SER A 8 -22.51 -6.40 -12.86
CA SER A 8 -22.38 -5.15 -12.09
C SER A 8 -23.43 -4.99 -10.99
N ARG A 9 -24.63 -5.57 -11.17
CA ARG A 9 -25.72 -5.54 -10.17
C ARG A 9 -25.45 -6.41 -8.94
N GLU A 10 -24.51 -7.34 -9.01
CA GLU A 10 -24.12 -8.21 -7.89
C GLU A 10 -23.11 -7.52 -6.96
N ILE A 11 -22.53 -6.40 -7.38
CA ILE A 11 -21.65 -5.60 -6.55
C ILE A 11 -22.51 -4.74 -5.63
N LEU A 12 -22.41 -5.02 -4.32
CA LEU A 12 -23.20 -4.33 -3.29
C LEU A 12 -22.47 -3.11 -2.70
N GLY A 13 -21.15 -3.03 -2.89
CA GLY A 13 -20.36 -1.92 -2.39
C GLY A 13 -18.92 -1.95 -2.93
N VAL A 14 -18.32 -0.76 -3.06
CA VAL A 14 -16.96 -0.60 -3.57
C VAL A 14 -16.15 0.27 -2.62
N GLY A 15 -14.96 -0.20 -2.27
CA GLY A 15 -13.98 0.55 -1.47
C GLY A 15 -12.76 0.92 -2.29
N ALA A 16 -12.27 2.16 -2.15
CA ALA A 16 -11.04 2.65 -2.74
C ALA A 16 -10.02 3.06 -1.66
N THR A 17 -8.77 2.64 -1.86
CA THR A 17 -7.63 3.02 -1.03
C THR A 17 -6.38 3.19 -1.89
N GLY A 18 -5.23 3.51 -1.29
CA GLY A 18 -4.01 3.83 -2.02
C GLY A 18 -3.74 5.33 -2.15
N SER A 19 -2.56 5.64 -2.70
CA SER A 19 -2.19 6.98 -3.16
C SER A 19 -3.14 7.48 -4.27
N GLY A 20 -3.58 6.59 -5.16
CA GLY A 20 -4.54 6.86 -6.23
C GLY A 20 -6.02 6.74 -5.84
N ARG A 21 -6.37 6.61 -4.55
CA ARG A 21 -7.74 6.29 -4.09
C ARG A 21 -8.81 7.24 -4.62
N THR A 22 -8.50 8.54 -4.70
CA THR A 22 -9.47 9.55 -5.13
C THR A 22 -9.80 9.38 -6.61
N LEU A 23 -8.79 9.20 -7.44
CA LEU A 23 -8.96 8.89 -8.86
C LEU A 23 -9.72 7.57 -9.05
N ALA A 24 -9.29 6.52 -8.34
CA ALA A 24 -9.96 5.22 -8.38
C ALA A 24 -11.43 5.31 -7.96
N ALA A 25 -11.74 6.13 -6.96
CA ALA A 25 -13.10 6.36 -6.50
C ALA A 25 -13.96 7.09 -7.54
N PHE A 26 -13.44 8.13 -8.19
CA PHE A 26 -14.17 8.82 -9.27
C PHE A 26 -14.44 7.92 -10.47
N VAL A 27 -13.46 7.10 -10.86
CA VAL A 27 -13.60 6.19 -12.00
C VAL A 27 -14.55 5.04 -11.68
N SER A 28 -14.38 4.37 -10.55
CA SER A 28 -15.19 3.19 -10.20
C SER A 28 -16.55 3.54 -9.60
N GLY A 29 -16.73 4.74 -9.06
CA GLY A 29 -17.86 5.07 -8.21
C GLY A 29 -17.78 4.39 -6.84
N ALA A 30 -16.64 4.50 -6.16
CA ALA A 30 -16.45 3.87 -4.86
C ALA A 30 -17.41 4.45 -3.81
N ASP A 31 -18.01 3.60 -2.98
CA ASP A 31 -18.86 4.00 -1.85
C ASP A 31 -18.01 4.47 -0.66
N VAL A 32 -16.87 3.82 -0.45
CA VAL A 32 -15.92 4.15 0.62
C VAL A 32 -14.58 4.56 0.03
N VAL A 33 -14.04 5.68 0.50
CA VAL A 33 -12.69 6.13 0.16
C VAL A 33 -11.92 6.34 1.45
N LYS A 34 -10.95 5.46 1.74
CA LYS A 34 -10.16 5.52 2.99
C LYS A 34 -8.67 5.41 2.70
N ASN A 35 -7.88 6.05 3.55
CA ASN A 35 -6.43 6.01 3.41
C ASN A 35 -5.88 4.59 3.63
N GLU A 36 -4.64 4.37 3.18
CA GLU A 36 -3.99 3.05 3.25
C GLU A 36 -3.74 2.59 4.68
N ILE A 37 -3.48 3.51 5.61
CA ILE A 37 -3.22 3.17 7.01
C ILE A 37 -4.46 2.50 7.62
N THR A 38 -5.63 3.10 7.47
CA THR A 38 -6.90 2.54 7.91
C THR A 38 -7.20 1.22 7.20
N ALA A 39 -7.03 1.17 5.88
CA ALA A 39 -7.33 -0.03 5.10
C ALA A 39 -6.44 -1.22 5.53
N HIS A 40 -5.12 -1.04 5.60
CA HIS A 40 -4.21 -2.10 6.05
C HIS A 40 -4.45 -2.49 7.52
N GLY A 41 -4.77 -1.54 8.40
CA GLY A 41 -5.13 -1.82 9.79
C GLY A 41 -6.37 -2.70 9.90
N VAL A 42 -7.46 -2.32 9.23
CA VAL A 42 -8.72 -3.09 9.18
C VAL A 42 -8.51 -4.48 8.60
N ALA A 43 -7.77 -4.57 7.49
CA ALA A 43 -7.44 -5.84 6.85
C ALA A 43 -6.68 -6.77 7.81
N SER A 44 -5.72 -6.22 8.56
CA SER A 44 -4.90 -7.01 9.49
C SER A 44 -5.70 -7.46 10.70
N ALA A 45 -6.49 -6.58 11.31
CA ALA A 45 -7.34 -6.90 12.45
C ALA A 45 -8.40 -7.96 12.09
N ALA A 46 -8.94 -7.91 10.87
CA ALA A 46 -9.88 -8.92 10.36
C ALA A 46 -9.19 -10.25 10.00
N PHE A 47 -7.94 -10.20 9.53
CA PHE A 47 -7.18 -11.39 9.16
C PHE A 47 -6.68 -12.17 10.38
N ASP A 48 -6.12 -11.48 11.38
CA ASP A 48 -5.73 -12.05 12.67
C ASP A 48 -5.78 -10.96 13.75
N PRO A 49 -6.69 -11.06 14.74
CA PRO A 49 -6.86 -10.02 15.76
C PRO A 49 -5.65 -9.87 16.70
N ASN A 50 -4.70 -10.81 16.67
CA ASN A 50 -3.49 -10.76 17.50
C ASN A 50 -2.34 -9.98 16.84
N ILE A 51 -2.51 -9.48 15.61
CA ILE A 51 -1.50 -8.65 14.95
C ILE A 51 -1.38 -7.32 15.70
N SER A 52 -0.18 -7.04 16.20
CA SER A 52 0.13 -5.81 16.93
C SER A 52 1.02 -4.84 16.14
N THR A 53 1.69 -5.32 15.10
CA THR A 53 2.55 -4.51 14.23
C THR A 53 2.36 -4.93 12.79
N ILE A 54 2.14 -3.96 11.91
CA ILE A 54 2.10 -4.15 10.47
C ILE A 54 3.32 -3.45 9.87
N ILE A 55 4.11 -4.21 9.15
CA ILE A 55 5.19 -3.72 8.28
C ILE A 55 4.64 -3.82 6.87
N GLU A 56 4.56 -2.71 6.15
CA GLU A 56 4.14 -2.70 4.75
C GLU A 56 5.26 -2.07 3.92
N ILE A 57 5.80 -2.81 2.96
CA ILE A 57 6.83 -2.30 2.06
C ILE A 57 6.33 -2.48 0.63
N GLY A 58 5.87 -1.35 0.08
CA GLY A 58 5.38 -1.24 -1.29
C GLY A 58 6.51 -0.99 -2.29
N GLY A 59 6.13 -0.65 -3.52
CA GLY A 59 7.09 -0.31 -4.57
C GLY A 59 7.74 1.06 -4.36
N GLN A 60 6.94 2.07 -4.01
CA GLN A 60 7.38 3.47 -3.95
C GLN A 60 7.37 4.06 -2.54
N ASP A 61 6.66 3.44 -1.62
CA ASP A 61 6.60 3.85 -0.23
C ASP A 61 6.68 2.64 0.70
N SER A 62 6.77 2.94 2.00
CA SER A 62 6.80 1.95 3.06
C SER A 62 6.15 2.53 4.30
N LYS A 63 5.46 1.68 5.07
CA LYS A 63 4.61 2.08 6.19
C LYS A 63 4.83 1.15 7.36
N ILE A 64 4.71 1.69 8.56
CA ILE A 64 4.58 0.91 9.78
C ILE A 64 3.30 1.34 10.48
N ILE A 65 2.51 0.37 10.94
CA ILE A 65 1.23 0.62 11.61
C ILE A 65 1.20 -0.22 12.87
N LEU A 66 0.95 0.40 14.01
CA LEU A 66 0.84 -0.28 15.28
C LEU A 66 -0.63 -0.46 15.63
N LEU A 67 -0.98 -1.69 15.99
CA LEU A 67 -2.30 -2.05 16.48
C LEU A 67 -2.20 -2.42 17.97
N ARG A 68 -3.20 -2.00 18.75
CA ARG A 68 -3.46 -2.51 20.11
C ARG A 68 -4.94 -2.84 20.19
N ASP A 69 -5.25 -4.09 20.51
CA ASP A 69 -6.62 -4.61 20.52
C ASP A 69 -7.38 -4.35 19.21
N GLY A 70 -6.70 -4.49 18.07
CA GLY A 70 -7.25 -4.24 16.74
C GLY A 70 -7.40 -2.76 16.36
N ILE A 71 -7.04 -1.82 17.24
CA ILE A 71 -7.14 -0.37 17.03
C ILE A 71 -5.77 0.20 16.63
N ILE A 72 -5.75 1.05 15.61
CA ILE A 72 -4.53 1.76 15.19
C ILE A 72 -4.14 2.78 16.26
N THR A 73 -3.01 2.58 16.92
CA THR A 73 -2.50 3.49 17.95
C THR A 73 -1.42 4.44 17.45
N ASP A 74 -0.68 4.04 16.42
CA ASP A 74 0.42 4.83 15.87
C ASP A 74 0.74 4.35 14.45
N PHE A 75 1.31 5.22 13.63
CA PHE A 75 1.82 4.87 12.32
C PHE A 75 2.95 5.80 11.88
N ALA A 76 3.74 5.35 10.92
CA ALA A 76 4.66 6.21 10.18
C ALA A 76 4.79 5.71 8.73
N MET A 77 5.13 6.62 7.82
CA MET A 77 5.34 6.31 6.41
C MET A 77 6.54 7.05 5.85
N ASN A 78 7.19 6.43 4.86
CA ASN A 78 8.21 7.05 4.04
C ASN A 78 7.75 7.03 2.58
N THR A 79 7.53 8.22 2.03
CA THR A 79 7.12 8.45 0.63
C THR A 79 8.20 9.14 -0.20
N VAL A 80 9.34 9.49 0.40
CA VAL A 80 10.37 10.33 -0.23
C VAL A 80 11.60 9.52 -0.63
N CYS A 81 12.00 8.54 0.18
CA CYS A 81 13.26 7.82 -0.01
C CYS A 81 13.04 6.42 -0.58
N ALA A 82 13.66 6.11 -1.72
CA ALA A 82 13.61 4.77 -2.32
C ALA A 82 14.39 3.70 -1.53
N ALA A 83 15.36 4.08 -0.68
CA ALA A 83 16.30 3.15 -0.01
C ALA A 83 15.65 2.16 0.99
N GLY A 84 14.33 2.25 1.19
CA GLY A 84 13.52 1.37 2.04
C GLY A 84 12.32 0.76 1.33
N THR A 85 12.25 0.78 -0.01
CA THR A 85 11.08 0.37 -0.79
C THR A 85 11.44 -0.65 -1.88
N GLY A 86 10.45 -1.22 -2.55
CA GLY A 86 10.64 -2.18 -3.63
C GLY A 86 11.38 -1.62 -4.85
N SER A 87 11.26 -0.31 -5.13
CA SER A 87 11.96 0.33 -6.25
C SER A 87 13.49 0.32 -6.08
N PHE A 88 13.99 0.27 -4.84
CA PHE A 88 15.41 -0.01 -4.61
C PHE A 88 15.79 -1.41 -5.07
N LEU A 89 15.03 -2.44 -4.71
CA LEU A 89 15.29 -3.82 -5.10
C LEU A 89 15.20 -4.01 -6.61
N ASP A 90 14.24 -3.36 -7.26
CA ASP A 90 14.05 -3.40 -8.71
C ASP A 90 15.29 -2.88 -9.46
N ARG A 91 15.80 -1.71 -9.05
CA ARG A 91 17.01 -1.13 -9.63
C ARG A 91 18.26 -1.97 -9.37
N GLN A 92 18.36 -2.61 -8.20
CA GLN A 92 19.50 -3.48 -7.92
C GLN A 92 19.42 -4.79 -8.70
N ALA A 93 18.23 -5.38 -8.86
CA ALA A 93 18.01 -6.56 -9.69
C ALA A 93 18.43 -6.30 -11.15
N GLU A 94 17.92 -5.23 -11.75
CA GLU A 94 18.26 -4.83 -13.12
C GLU A 94 19.78 -4.76 -13.32
N ARG A 95 20.48 -4.11 -12.39
CA ARG A 95 21.92 -3.91 -12.52
C ARG A 95 22.74 -5.16 -12.27
N LEU A 96 22.31 -6.02 -11.36
CA LEU A 96 22.96 -7.31 -11.11
C LEU A 96 22.65 -8.31 -12.23
N GLY A 97 21.79 -7.95 -13.20
CA GLY A 97 21.38 -8.83 -14.29
C GLY A 97 20.49 -9.99 -13.79
N LEU A 98 19.69 -9.74 -12.76
CA LEU A 98 18.83 -10.73 -12.10
C LEU A 98 17.36 -10.34 -12.24
N GLU A 99 16.47 -11.32 -12.18
CA GLU A 99 15.04 -11.04 -12.04
C GLU A 99 14.72 -10.69 -10.57
N LEU A 100 13.84 -9.70 -10.35
CA LEU A 100 13.46 -9.24 -9.02
C LEU A 100 12.97 -10.38 -8.10
N LYS A 101 12.23 -11.34 -8.68
CA LYS A 101 11.69 -12.51 -7.97
C LYS A 101 12.79 -13.45 -7.43
N ASP A 102 13.98 -13.45 -8.04
CA ASP A 102 15.05 -14.38 -7.68
C ASP A 102 15.89 -13.87 -6.52
N LEU A 103 15.90 -12.56 -6.26
CA LEU A 103 16.72 -11.94 -5.21
C LEU A 103 16.53 -12.61 -3.83
N GLY A 104 15.30 -12.99 -3.49
CA GLY A 104 15.03 -13.69 -2.22
C GLY A 104 15.80 -15.00 -2.10
N ALA A 105 15.74 -15.85 -3.13
CA ALA A 105 16.43 -17.14 -3.15
C ALA A 105 17.96 -16.99 -3.13
N TYR A 106 18.50 -15.95 -3.76
CA TYR A 106 19.93 -15.62 -3.64
C TYR A 106 20.30 -15.24 -2.21
N ALA A 107 19.54 -14.36 -1.56
CA ALA A 107 19.81 -13.96 -0.18
C ALA A 107 19.82 -15.15 0.79
N LEU A 108 18.91 -16.12 0.60
CA LEU A 108 18.81 -17.30 1.46
C LEU A 108 20.01 -18.25 1.36
N ARG A 109 20.70 -18.28 0.20
CA ARG A 109 21.90 -19.11 -0.02
C ARG A 109 23.18 -18.51 0.53
N SER A 110 23.15 -17.26 1.00
CA SER A 110 24.31 -16.58 1.59
C SER A 110 24.84 -17.35 2.80
N LYS A 111 26.18 -17.42 2.89
CA LYS A 111 26.89 -18.01 4.04
C LYS A 111 27.57 -16.94 4.88
N ASN A 112 27.98 -15.83 4.26
CA ASN A 112 28.69 -14.75 4.93
C ASN A 112 28.24 -13.39 4.37
N PRO A 113 27.03 -12.91 4.73
CA PRO A 113 26.47 -11.68 4.17
C PRO A 113 27.40 -10.49 4.34
N VAL A 114 27.71 -9.79 3.25
CA VAL A 114 28.58 -8.60 3.33
C VAL A 114 27.79 -7.41 3.86
N ARG A 115 28.46 -6.50 4.57
CA ARG A 115 27.84 -5.25 4.99
C ARG A 115 27.71 -4.31 3.80
N ILE A 116 26.47 -3.93 3.46
CA ILE A 116 26.14 -2.90 2.46
C ILE A 116 25.69 -1.61 3.14
N ALA A 117 26.17 -0.47 2.65
CA ALA A 117 25.81 0.88 3.07
C ALA A 117 24.38 1.26 2.62
N GLY A 118 23.37 0.87 3.40
CA GLY A 118 21.95 1.10 3.07
C GLY A 118 21.34 2.47 3.40
N ARG A 119 22.09 3.59 3.45
CA ARG A 119 21.49 4.90 3.79
C ARG A 119 20.77 5.56 2.61
N CYS A 120 21.31 5.40 1.40
CA CYS A 120 20.77 5.93 0.16
C CYS A 120 20.97 4.87 -0.94
N ALA A 121 20.04 4.78 -1.89
CA ALA A 121 20.13 3.85 -3.01
C ALA A 121 21.46 4.02 -3.78
N VAL A 122 21.87 5.28 -4.02
CA VAL A 122 23.12 5.62 -4.73
C VAL A 122 24.35 5.10 -3.97
N PHE A 123 24.43 5.30 -2.66
CA PHE A 123 25.58 4.81 -1.89
C PHE A 123 25.58 3.29 -1.72
N ALA A 124 24.40 2.67 -1.61
CA ALA A 124 24.28 1.23 -1.60
C ALA A 124 24.80 0.65 -2.93
N GLU A 125 24.52 1.31 -4.06
CA GLU A 125 25.00 0.86 -5.35
C GLU A 125 26.53 0.95 -5.47
N SER A 126 27.15 2.05 -5.02
CA SER A 126 28.61 2.18 -5.04
C SER A 126 29.28 1.11 -4.18
N ASP A 127 28.69 0.80 -3.02
CA ASP A 127 29.21 -0.25 -2.12
C ASP A 127 29.05 -1.65 -2.73
N ILE A 128 27.92 -1.94 -3.39
CA ILE A 128 27.71 -3.20 -4.12
C ILE A 128 28.79 -3.41 -5.19
N ILE A 129 29.11 -2.38 -6.00
CA ILE A 129 30.19 -2.48 -7.00
C ILE A 129 31.52 -2.78 -6.33
N HIS A 130 31.83 -2.08 -5.25
CA HIS A 130 33.05 -2.31 -4.51
C HIS A 130 33.13 -3.75 -3.98
N LYS A 131 32.04 -4.31 -3.45
CA LYS A 131 31.99 -5.72 -3.02
C LYS A 131 32.17 -6.71 -4.17
N GLN A 132 31.61 -6.41 -5.36
CA GLN A 132 31.86 -7.23 -6.55
C GLN A 132 33.35 -7.23 -6.94
N GLN A 133 34.01 -6.07 -6.91
CA GLN A 133 35.43 -5.94 -7.22
C GLN A 133 36.33 -6.67 -6.22
N LEU A 134 35.90 -6.79 -4.97
CA LEU A 134 36.57 -7.59 -3.94
C LEU A 134 36.33 -9.11 -4.09
N GLY A 135 35.55 -9.53 -5.09
CA GLY A 135 35.24 -10.94 -5.33
C GLY A 135 34.22 -11.53 -4.36
N CYS A 136 33.40 -10.71 -3.70
CA CYS A 136 32.32 -11.21 -2.85
C CYS A 136 31.26 -11.96 -3.70
N SER A 137 30.71 -13.03 -3.16
CA SER A 137 29.67 -13.81 -3.84
C SER A 137 28.39 -12.99 -4.04
N MET A 138 27.61 -13.33 -5.08
CA MET A 138 26.35 -12.64 -5.37
C MET A 138 25.34 -12.85 -4.23
N GLU A 139 25.29 -14.07 -3.69
CA GLU A 139 24.45 -14.44 -2.56
C GLU A 139 24.74 -13.57 -1.33
N ASP A 140 26.02 -13.38 -0.99
CA ASP A 140 26.43 -12.58 0.17
C ASP A 140 26.14 -11.09 -0.03
N ILE A 141 26.31 -10.58 -1.25
CA ILE A 141 25.96 -9.20 -1.62
C ILE A 141 24.45 -8.98 -1.48
N ILE A 142 23.63 -9.87 -2.03
CA ILE A 142 22.17 -9.74 -2.01
C ILE A 142 21.63 -9.88 -0.58
N ALA A 143 22.15 -10.81 0.23
CA ALA A 143 21.81 -10.89 1.64
C ALA A 143 22.22 -9.62 2.41
N GLY A 144 23.39 -9.07 2.11
CA GLY A 144 23.86 -7.79 2.63
C GLY A 144 22.93 -6.62 2.29
N MET A 145 22.45 -6.59 1.05
CA MET A 145 21.47 -5.64 0.54
C MET A 145 20.12 -5.77 1.25
N SER A 146 19.61 -6.99 1.45
CA SER A 146 18.38 -7.23 2.21
C SER A 146 18.48 -6.68 3.64
N LYS A 147 19.59 -6.97 4.33
CA LYS A 147 19.88 -6.42 5.67
C LYS A 147 20.01 -4.90 5.66
N ALA A 148 20.54 -4.33 4.58
CA ALA A 148 20.69 -2.89 4.42
C ALA A 148 19.34 -2.18 4.26
N LEU A 149 18.42 -2.74 3.47
CA LEU A 149 17.04 -2.23 3.31
C LEU A 149 16.30 -2.30 4.64
N VAL A 150 16.30 -3.45 5.31
CA VAL A 150 15.61 -3.63 6.60
C VAL A 150 16.12 -2.65 7.65
N ARG A 151 17.45 -2.50 7.76
CA ARG A 151 18.05 -1.53 8.67
C ARG A 151 17.64 -0.09 8.34
N ASN A 152 17.55 0.26 7.05
CA ASN A 152 17.06 1.57 6.63
C ASN A 152 15.61 1.78 7.06
N TYR A 153 14.75 0.81 6.76
CA TYR A 153 13.34 0.83 7.11
C TYR A 153 13.12 1.01 8.62
N LEU A 154 13.80 0.21 9.46
CA LEU A 154 13.68 0.31 10.91
C LEU A 154 14.15 1.68 11.44
N ASN A 155 15.26 2.20 10.90
CA ASN A 155 15.79 3.50 11.34
C ASN A 155 14.91 4.68 10.90
N ASN A 156 14.38 4.65 9.67
CA ASN A 156 13.73 5.80 9.06
C ASN A 156 12.21 5.77 9.14
N VAL A 157 11.60 4.59 9.23
CA VAL A 157 10.14 4.43 9.30
C VAL A 157 9.73 4.03 10.71
N ALA A 158 10.32 2.97 11.28
CA ALA A 158 9.98 2.56 12.64
C ALA A 158 10.46 3.57 13.70
N LYS A 159 11.60 4.23 13.49
CA LYS A 159 12.10 5.36 14.33
C LYS A 159 12.02 5.11 15.85
N GLY A 160 12.35 3.90 16.30
CA GLY A 160 12.35 3.54 17.73
C GLY A 160 10.96 3.28 18.33
N LYS A 161 9.91 3.21 17.51
CA LYS A 161 8.58 2.74 17.95
C LYS A 161 8.68 1.31 18.52
N GLU A 162 7.85 1.03 19.51
CA GLU A 162 7.74 -0.30 20.11
C GLU A 162 6.99 -1.26 19.19
N LEU A 163 7.73 -2.20 18.60
CA LEU A 163 7.20 -3.21 17.68
C LEU A 163 6.88 -4.48 18.47
N LEU A 164 5.59 -4.75 18.68
CA LEU A 164 5.13 -5.92 19.42
C LEU A 164 4.75 -7.04 18.46
N PRO A 165 5.07 -8.31 18.78
CA PRO A 165 4.49 -9.46 18.10
C PRO A 165 2.98 -9.55 18.42
N LYS A 166 2.14 -10.08 17.52
CA LYS A 166 2.49 -10.68 16.23
C LYS A 166 2.75 -9.60 15.16
N ILE A 167 3.83 -9.77 14.39
CA ILE A 167 4.20 -8.83 13.32
C ILE A 167 3.74 -9.39 11.97
N CYS A 168 2.98 -8.59 11.22
CA CYS A 168 2.48 -8.93 9.90
C CYS A 168 3.21 -8.12 8.83
N PHE A 169 3.82 -8.79 7.84
CA PHE A 169 4.54 -8.17 6.74
C PHE A 169 3.72 -8.25 5.44
N GLN A 170 3.47 -7.09 4.85
CA GLN A 170 2.55 -6.86 3.74
C GLN A 170 3.21 -6.05 2.62
N GLY A 171 2.52 -5.91 1.50
CA GLY A 171 3.00 -5.18 0.33
C GLY A 171 3.73 -6.07 -0.67
N GLY A 172 4.22 -5.46 -1.75
CA GLY A 172 4.88 -6.18 -2.84
C GLY A 172 6.18 -6.87 -2.40
N VAL A 173 6.96 -6.21 -1.54
CA VAL A 173 8.26 -6.70 -1.07
C VAL A 173 8.13 -7.88 -0.11
N ALA A 174 6.94 -8.12 0.47
CA ALA A 174 6.70 -9.27 1.33
C ALA A 174 6.83 -10.63 0.61
N ALA A 175 6.80 -10.66 -0.73
CA ALA A 175 7.15 -11.84 -1.53
C ALA A 175 8.65 -12.19 -1.51
N ASN A 176 9.52 -11.27 -1.06
CA ASN A 176 10.95 -11.50 -1.01
C ASN A 176 11.36 -12.15 0.32
N GLU A 177 11.61 -13.45 0.28
CA GLU A 177 11.99 -14.26 1.46
C GLU A 177 13.30 -13.79 2.11
N GLY A 178 14.21 -13.20 1.33
CA GLY A 178 15.44 -12.60 1.85
C GLY A 178 15.18 -11.37 2.73
N ILE A 179 14.19 -10.55 2.36
CA ILE A 179 13.74 -9.41 3.18
C ILE A 179 13.01 -9.91 4.43
N ARG A 180 12.14 -10.91 4.30
CA ARG A 180 11.49 -11.55 5.44
C ARG A 180 12.52 -12.07 6.45
N LYS A 181 13.49 -12.86 6.00
CA LYS A 181 14.57 -13.38 6.86
C LYS A 181 15.36 -12.24 7.52
N ALA A 182 15.67 -11.18 6.77
CA ALA A 182 16.38 -10.03 7.32
C ALA A 182 15.54 -9.27 8.39
N LEU A 183 14.21 -9.20 8.24
CA LEU A 183 13.30 -8.66 9.26
C LEU A 183 13.26 -9.55 10.50
N GLU A 184 13.14 -10.86 10.32
CA GLU A 184 13.14 -11.85 11.41
C GLU A 184 14.44 -11.78 12.22
N GLU A 185 15.59 -11.72 11.55
CA GLU A 185 16.90 -11.56 12.19
C GLU A 185 17.03 -10.21 12.92
N ALA A 186 16.55 -9.11 12.33
CA ALA A 186 16.69 -7.77 12.91
C ALA A 186 15.77 -7.54 14.11
N LEU A 187 14.59 -8.16 14.12
CA LEU A 187 13.57 -8.02 15.16
C LEU A 187 13.58 -9.16 16.17
N ASN A 188 14.37 -10.21 15.92
CA ASN A 188 14.44 -11.43 16.71
C ASN A 188 13.05 -12.02 17.00
N THR A 189 12.20 -12.04 15.97
CA THR A 189 10.81 -12.49 16.07
C THR A 189 10.34 -13.05 14.73
N GLU A 190 9.36 -13.94 14.75
CA GLU A 190 8.77 -14.49 13.54
C GLU A 190 7.92 -13.43 12.81
N ILE A 191 8.03 -13.39 11.48
CA ILE A 191 7.27 -12.49 10.64
C ILE A 191 6.18 -13.26 9.89
N LEU A 192 4.93 -12.91 10.16
CA LEU A 192 3.77 -13.44 9.46
C LEU A 192 3.63 -12.75 8.09
N VAL A 193 3.58 -13.51 7.01
CA VAL A 193 3.25 -13.00 5.66
C VAL A 193 1.92 -13.61 5.23
N PRO A 194 0.85 -12.82 5.06
CA PRO A 194 -0.43 -13.31 4.56
C PRO A 194 -0.30 -13.87 3.13
N GLU A 195 -1.09 -14.89 2.77
CA GLU A 195 -1.12 -15.45 1.40
C GLU A 195 -1.37 -14.35 0.35
N TYR A 196 -2.31 -13.45 0.63
CA TYR A 196 -2.68 -12.34 -0.25
C TYR A 196 -2.04 -11.00 0.16
N HIS A 197 -0.80 -11.03 0.66
CA HIS A 197 -0.05 -9.87 1.17
C HIS A 197 -0.03 -8.64 0.24
N LYS A 198 -0.12 -8.83 -1.08
CA LYS A 198 -0.10 -7.74 -2.10
C LYS A 198 -1.39 -6.92 -2.15
N VAL A 199 -2.51 -7.45 -1.66
CA VAL A 199 -3.84 -6.85 -1.82
C VAL A 199 -4.53 -6.57 -0.48
N MET A 200 -3.79 -6.61 0.63
CA MET A 200 -4.34 -6.37 1.98
C MET A 200 -5.04 -5.01 2.09
N GLY A 201 -4.50 -3.95 1.48
CA GLY A 201 -5.18 -2.65 1.44
C GLY A 201 -6.55 -2.72 0.75
N ALA A 202 -6.65 -3.40 -0.40
CA ALA A 202 -7.92 -3.59 -1.11
C ALA A 202 -8.91 -4.43 -0.29
N TYR A 203 -8.42 -5.46 0.42
CA TYR A 203 -9.23 -6.25 1.35
C TYR A 203 -9.79 -5.38 2.48
N GLY A 204 -8.98 -4.53 3.10
CA GLY A 204 -9.46 -3.60 4.13
C GLY A 204 -10.50 -2.62 3.61
N ALA A 205 -10.29 -2.08 2.40
CA ALA A 205 -11.25 -1.19 1.77
C ALA A 205 -12.60 -1.88 1.48
N SER A 206 -12.59 -3.16 1.07
CA SER A 206 -13.83 -3.91 0.85
C SER A 206 -14.56 -4.26 2.14
N LEU A 207 -13.84 -4.51 3.24
CA LEU A 207 -14.43 -4.70 4.56
C LEU A 207 -15.13 -3.42 5.04
N LEU A 208 -14.50 -2.26 4.84
CA LEU A 208 -15.09 -0.96 5.17
C LEU A 208 -16.34 -0.65 4.33
N ALA A 209 -16.29 -0.94 3.03
CA ALA A 209 -17.47 -0.84 2.16
C ALA A 209 -18.61 -1.77 2.62
N ARG A 210 -18.27 -3.00 3.02
CA ARG A 210 -19.25 -3.95 3.56
C ARG A 210 -19.89 -3.46 4.86
N GLU A 211 -19.12 -2.83 5.73
CA GLU A 211 -19.62 -2.32 7.01
C GLU A 211 -20.58 -1.14 6.82
N LEU A 212 -20.19 -0.17 5.96
CA LEU A 212 -21.06 0.96 5.59
C LEU A 212 -22.43 0.48 5.09
N ILE A 213 -22.42 -0.53 4.23
CA ILE A 213 -23.65 -1.11 3.66
C ILE A 213 -24.48 -1.85 4.72
N LYS A 214 -23.87 -2.38 5.79
CA LYS A 214 -24.58 -3.04 6.89
C LYS A 214 -25.21 -2.06 7.89
N GLU A 215 -24.47 -1.05 8.32
CA GLU A 215 -24.90 -0.10 9.37
C GLU A 215 -26.20 0.63 8.99
N GLU A 216 -26.34 1.05 7.73
CA GLU A 216 -27.55 1.72 7.25
C GLU A 216 -28.80 0.80 7.22
N ASN A 217 -28.61 -0.52 7.13
CA ASN A 217 -29.73 -1.47 7.21
C ASN A 217 -30.25 -1.63 8.65
N THR A 218 -29.38 -1.45 9.65
CA THR A 218 -29.77 -1.51 11.06
C THR A 218 -30.49 -0.25 11.53
N GLU A 219 -30.11 0.94 11.05
CA GLU A 219 -30.78 2.20 11.40
C GLU A 219 -32.17 2.33 10.77
N THR A 220 -32.43 1.67 9.64
CA THR A 220 -33.73 1.73 8.95
C THR A 220 -34.78 0.75 9.48
N GLY A 221 -34.47 -0.04 10.53
CA GLY A 221 -35.44 -0.89 11.25
C GLY A 221 -36.09 -1.98 10.40
N LYS A 222 -35.61 -2.25 9.18
CA LYS A 222 -36.18 -3.21 8.24
C LYS A 222 -35.27 -4.42 8.12
N ASN A 223 -35.39 -5.34 9.08
CA ASN A 223 -34.63 -6.60 9.12
C ASN A 223 -34.88 -7.56 7.95
N ASN A 224 -35.66 -7.20 6.92
CA ASN A 224 -36.02 -8.06 5.78
C ASN A 224 -36.29 -7.30 4.45
N SER A 225 -35.80 -6.06 4.28
CA SER A 225 -35.94 -5.35 2.99
C SER A 225 -34.65 -5.50 2.16
N PRO A 226 -34.71 -5.66 0.82
CA PRO A 226 -33.51 -5.58 -0.03
C PRO A 226 -32.76 -4.26 0.24
N LEU A 227 -31.42 -4.30 0.18
CA LEU A 227 -30.51 -3.17 0.42
C LEU A 227 -31.11 -1.85 -0.07
N ASN A 228 -31.41 -0.94 0.84
CA ASN A 228 -32.06 0.33 0.47
C ASN A 228 -31.07 1.29 -0.20
N ARG A 229 -29.75 1.11 0.03
CA ARG A 229 -28.68 1.83 -0.66
C ARG A 229 -28.19 1.06 -1.86
N LYS A 230 -28.36 1.67 -3.04
CA LYS A 230 -27.70 1.22 -4.27
C LYS A 230 -26.26 1.74 -4.25
N THR A 231 -25.29 0.85 -4.44
CA THR A 231 -23.89 1.24 -4.61
C THR A 231 -23.73 2.30 -5.70
N ARG A 232 -22.74 3.19 -5.53
CA ARG A 232 -22.31 4.14 -6.57
C ARG A 232 -21.50 3.48 -7.69
N PHE A 233 -21.25 2.17 -7.61
CA PHE A 233 -20.45 1.44 -8.57
C PHE A 233 -20.95 1.68 -10.00
N LYS A 234 -20.05 2.19 -10.85
CA LYS A 234 -20.35 2.56 -12.24
C LYS A 234 -20.34 1.36 -13.20
N GLY A 235 -20.03 0.16 -12.70
CA GLY A 235 -19.96 -1.07 -13.48
C GLY A 235 -18.54 -1.44 -13.92
N PHE A 236 -18.37 -2.66 -14.43
CA PHE A 236 -17.05 -3.19 -14.82
C PHE A 236 -16.44 -2.53 -16.06
N GLU A 237 -17.25 -1.81 -16.85
CA GLU A 237 -16.77 -1.03 -18.01
C GLU A 237 -16.30 0.38 -17.62
N ALA A 238 -16.48 0.78 -16.36
CA ALA A 238 -16.05 2.08 -15.88
C ALA A 238 -14.53 2.23 -15.99
N GLY A 239 -14.09 3.31 -16.67
CA GLY A 239 -12.68 3.56 -16.96
C GLY A 239 -12.18 3.01 -18.31
N ASN A 240 -13.01 2.30 -19.08
CA ASN A 240 -12.69 1.92 -20.46
C ASN A 240 -12.96 3.05 -21.48
N GLU A 241 -13.61 4.12 -21.04
CA GLU A 241 -13.88 5.33 -21.83
C GLU A 241 -12.66 6.25 -21.92
N ASP A 242 -12.66 7.17 -22.89
CA ASP A 242 -11.63 8.21 -23.00
C ASP A 242 -11.75 9.21 -21.84
N ILE A 243 -10.85 9.08 -20.87
CA ILE A 243 -10.75 9.98 -19.71
C ILE A 243 -9.74 11.08 -20.03
N LYS A 244 -10.24 12.32 -20.06
CA LYS A 244 -9.42 13.51 -20.28
C LYS A 244 -9.18 14.26 -18.98
N THR A 245 -8.03 14.90 -18.89
CA THR A 245 -7.64 15.78 -17.78
C THR A 245 -7.55 17.22 -18.24
N GLU A 246 -8.18 18.12 -17.50
CA GLU A 246 -8.03 19.58 -17.62
C GLU A 246 -7.47 20.11 -16.30
N THR A 247 -6.77 21.25 -16.31
CA THR A 247 -6.28 21.88 -15.07
C THR A 247 -6.74 23.33 -14.94
N PHE A 248 -6.91 23.79 -13.71
CA PHE A 248 -7.15 25.20 -13.40
C PHE A 248 -6.47 25.59 -12.08
N GLU A 249 -6.21 26.89 -11.90
CA GLU A 249 -5.65 27.43 -10.66
C GLU A 249 -6.78 27.81 -9.69
N CYS A 250 -6.79 27.20 -8.50
CA CYS A 250 -7.75 27.51 -7.44
C CYS A 250 -7.19 28.59 -6.52
N CYS A 251 -7.80 29.78 -6.55
CA CYS A 251 -7.38 30.96 -5.78
C CYS A 251 -8.20 31.19 -4.49
N ASP A 252 -8.92 30.17 -4.00
CA ASP A 252 -9.84 30.31 -2.86
C ASP A 252 -9.12 30.37 -1.50
N CYS A 253 -7.83 30.02 -1.45
CA CYS A 253 -7.00 30.12 -0.26
C CYS A 253 -5.54 30.34 -0.65
N SER A 254 -4.66 30.55 0.34
CA SER A 254 -3.23 30.81 0.14
C SER A 254 -2.45 29.67 -0.52
N ASN A 255 -3.06 28.51 -0.74
CA ASN A 255 -2.38 27.37 -1.37
C ASN A 255 -2.25 27.50 -2.89
N ASN A 256 -3.07 28.33 -3.56
CA ASN A 256 -3.07 28.54 -5.03
C ASN A 256 -2.81 27.24 -5.81
N CYS A 257 -3.63 26.22 -5.57
CA CYS A 257 -3.37 24.88 -6.08
C CYS A 257 -3.69 24.79 -7.58
N GLU A 258 -2.84 24.12 -8.35
CA GLU A 258 -3.23 23.58 -9.66
C GLU A 258 -4.10 22.34 -9.43
N VAL A 259 -5.41 22.48 -9.69
CA VAL A 259 -6.42 21.44 -9.51
C VAL A 259 -6.66 20.74 -10.84
N VAL A 260 -6.71 19.41 -10.80
CA VAL A 260 -6.96 18.56 -11.96
C VAL A 260 -8.44 18.18 -12.00
N ILE A 261 -9.09 18.42 -13.14
CA ILE A 261 -10.45 18.00 -13.46
C ILE A 261 -10.38 16.73 -14.31
N LEU A 262 -11.14 15.71 -13.92
CA LEU A 262 -11.33 14.49 -14.70
C LEU A 262 -12.64 14.56 -15.48
N ARG A 263 -12.59 14.32 -16.79
CA ARG A 263 -13.78 14.21 -17.64
C ARG A 263 -13.86 12.84 -18.31
N SER A 264 -15.01 12.19 -18.21
CA SER A 264 -15.36 11.00 -18.99
C SER A 264 -16.51 11.34 -19.92
N SER A 265 -16.38 11.06 -21.21
CA SER A 265 -17.44 11.33 -22.20
C SER A 265 -17.95 12.78 -22.16
N GLY A 266 -17.05 13.74 -21.90
CA GLY A 266 -17.35 15.18 -21.77
C GLY A 266 -17.91 15.63 -20.42
N GLN A 267 -18.34 14.71 -19.56
CA GLN A 267 -18.86 15.01 -18.22
C GLN A 267 -17.74 15.00 -17.18
N GLN A 268 -17.75 15.99 -16.29
CA GLN A 268 -16.83 16.03 -15.16
C GLN A 268 -17.20 14.92 -14.17
N ILE A 269 -16.25 14.01 -13.91
CA ILE A 269 -16.43 12.90 -12.97
C ILE A 269 -15.75 13.13 -11.62
N GLY A 270 -14.87 14.12 -11.52
CA GLY A 270 -14.19 14.47 -10.27
C GLY A 270 -13.10 15.52 -10.42
N CYS A 271 -12.64 16.04 -9.29
CA CYS A 271 -11.48 16.95 -9.19
C CYS A 271 -10.53 16.47 -8.09
N PHE A 272 -9.23 16.69 -8.24
CA PHE A 272 -8.23 16.34 -7.22
C PHE A 272 -6.99 17.24 -7.31
N SER A 273 -5.99 16.98 -6.45
CA SER A 273 -4.72 17.73 -6.33
C SER A 273 -4.78 19.01 -5.48
N ASP A 274 -5.87 19.22 -4.75
CA ASP A 274 -6.00 20.33 -3.82
C ASP A 274 -5.40 20.02 -2.45
N ARG A 275 -4.79 21.05 -1.83
CA ARG A 275 -4.15 20.91 -0.51
C ARG A 275 -5.11 21.06 0.67
N CYS A 276 -6.19 21.82 0.49
CA CYS A 276 -7.14 22.14 1.56
C CYS A 276 -8.27 21.12 1.72
N GLY A 277 -8.41 20.14 0.82
CA GLY A 277 -9.47 19.14 0.85
C GLY A 277 -10.79 19.59 0.22
N LYS A 278 -10.86 20.80 -0.35
CA LYS A 278 -12.04 21.37 -1.02
C LYS A 278 -12.60 20.47 -2.13
N TYR A 279 -11.75 19.81 -2.91
CA TYR A 279 -12.17 19.01 -4.06
C TYR A 279 -12.13 17.50 -3.81
N GLN A 280 -11.76 17.09 -2.60
CA GLN A 280 -11.86 15.68 -2.22
C GLN A 280 -13.34 15.29 -2.10
N LEU A 281 -13.66 14.04 -2.46
CA LEU A 281 -14.99 13.47 -2.24
C LEU A 281 -15.36 13.65 -0.77
N SER A 282 -16.32 14.52 -0.50
CA SER A 282 -16.84 14.69 0.85
C SER A 282 -17.76 13.52 1.19
N GLU A 283 -17.82 13.12 2.46
CA GLU A 283 -18.88 12.21 2.93
C GLU A 283 -20.29 12.85 2.76
N VAL A 284 -20.36 14.14 2.42
CA VAL A 284 -21.58 14.96 2.31
C VAL A 284 -22.16 14.99 0.89
N ASP A 285 -21.42 14.58 -0.14
CA ASP A 285 -21.95 14.37 -1.50
C ASP A 285 -22.75 13.04 -1.60
N ALA A 286 -23.23 12.53 -0.45
CA ALA A 286 -23.93 11.26 -0.24
C ALA A 286 -25.44 11.41 -0.02
N HIS A 287 -26.03 12.55 -0.40
CA HIS A 287 -27.47 12.80 -0.35
C HIS A 287 -28.05 13.04 -1.75
#